data_AF-A0A8T7CJM5-F1
#
_entry.id   AF-A0A8T7CJM5-F1
#
_cell.length_a   1.000
_cell.length_b   1.000
_cell.length_c   1.000
_cell.angle_alpha   90.00
_cell.angle_beta   90.00
_cell.angle_gamma   90.00
#
_symmetry.space_group_name_H-M   'P 1'
#
loop_
_entity.id
_entity.type
_entity.pdbx_description
1 polymer ?
#
loop_
_entity_poly.entity_id
_entity_poly.type
_entity_poly.pdbx_seq_one_letter_code
_entity_poly.pdbx_strand_id
1 'polypeptide(L)'
;MRRNNSRLISREGWPFFLGAVLLCIVALRTANLPLGIFSNTILVLFFLFFRDPPRETPSVPLAVLSPVDGRIVSVEHTYKGALERESTRITIRVDNFGAYTARSPVEGKVLNLQDNYSAGSRLLGISGLWIRTDEDDDVVVLMKALPLFRPKSFIGYGERLG
;
A
#
# COMPACT_ATOMS: atom_id res chain seq x y z
N MET A 1 19.48 7.64 14.68
CA MET A 1 18.41 8.42 14.01
C MET A 1 18.42 8.07 12.52
N ARG A 2 17.54 7.15 12.10
CA ARG A 2 17.42 6.74 10.69
C ARG A 2 16.58 7.79 9.97
N ARG A 3 17.07 8.30 8.84
CA ARG A 3 16.43 9.38 8.08
C ARG A 3 15.15 8.83 7.44
N ASN A 4 13.99 9.18 7.99
CA ASN A 4 12.69 8.86 7.41
C ASN A 4 12.54 9.61 6.08
N ASN A 5 12.92 8.97 4.97
CA ASN A 5 12.61 9.44 3.62
C ASN A 5 11.13 9.15 3.30
N SER A 6 10.21 9.50 4.20
CA SER A 6 8.78 9.51 3.88
C SER A 6 8.55 10.60 2.85
N ARG A 7 8.49 10.20 1.58
CA ARG A 7 8.12 11.10 0.50
C ARG A 7 6.67 11.51 0.76
N LEU A 8 6.41 12.81 0.83
CA LEU A 8 5.05 13.35 1.04
C LEU A 8 4.03 12.78 0.03
N ILE A 9 4.50 12.37 -1.14
CA ILE A 9 3.72 11.79 -2.23
C ILE A 9 4.32 10.42 -2.57
N SER A 10 3.44 9.42 -2.70
CA SER A 10 3.81 8.08 -3.18
C SER A 10 4.48 8.15 -4.56
N ARG A 11 5.41 7.23 -4.82
CA ARG A 11 6.15 7.18 -6.10
C ARG A 11 5.25 7.11 -7.32
N GLU A 12 4.09 6.47 -7.20
CA GLU A 12 3.12 6.32 -8.30
C GLU A 12 2.35 7.60 -8.60
N GLY A 13 2.25 8.53 -7.65
CA GLY A 13 1.51 9.79 -7.82
C GLY A 13 2.27 10.83 -8.68
N TRP A 14 3.59 10.68 -8.83
CA TRP A 14 4.44 11.62 -9.57
C TRP A 14 4.07 11.82 -11.05
N PRO A 15 3.85 10.79 -11.88
CA PRO A 15 3.45 10.99 -13.28
C PRO A 15 2.11 11.74 -13.40
N PHE A 16 1.14 11.43 -12.52
CA PHE A 16 -0.16 12.10 -12.50
C PHE A 16 -0.04 13.56 -12.04
N PHE A 17 0.78 13.80 -11.01
CA PHE A 17 1.07 15.15 -10.52
C PHE A 17 1.73 16.01 -11.59
N LEU A 18 2.74 15.49 -12.30
CA LEU A 18 3.40 16.18 -13.40
C LEU A 18 2.43 16.50 -14.55
N GLY A 19 1.56 15.56 -14.91
CA GLY A 19 0.51 15.79 -15.91
C GLY A 19 -0.46 16.90 -15.51
N ALA A 20 -0.90 16.93 -14.25
CA ALA A 20 -1.78 17.97 -13.72
C ALA A 20 -1.11 19.35 -13.71
N VAL A 21 0.18 19.43 -13.33
CA VAL A 21 0.96 20.67 -13.39
C VAL A 21 1.09 21.19 -14.83
N LEU A 22 1.34 20.29 -15.79
CA LEU A 22 1.43 20.67 -17.20
C LEU A 22 0.09 21.23 -17.72
N LEU A 23 -1.03 20.59 -17.39
CA LEU A 23 -2.37 21.10 -17.72
C LEU A 23 -2.63 22.48 -17.08
N CYS A 24 -2.20 22.68 -15.85
CA CYS A 24 -2.31 23.98 -15.17
C CYS A 24 -1.52 25.07 -15.92
N ILE A 25 -0.30 24.78 -16.38
CA ILE A 25 0.50 25.72 -17.18
C ILE A 25 -0.21 26.08 -18.50
N VAL A 26 -0.79 25.10 -19.19
CA VAL A 26 -1.56 25.34 -20.44
C VAL A 26 -2.80 26.19 -20.18
N ALA A 27 -3.51 25.95 -19.07
CA ALA A 27 -4.67 26.75 -18.69
C ALA A 27 -4.30 28.21 -18.42
N LEU A 28 -3.19 28.46 -17.73
CA LEU A 28 -2.67 29.81 -17.47
C LEU A 28 -2.26 30.52 -18.78
N ARG A 29 -1.63 29.80 -19.71
CA ARG A 29 -1.22 30.35 -21.02
C ARG A 29 -2.38 30.73 -21.92
N THR A 30 -3.49 30.01 -21.81
CA THR A 30 -4.67 30.20 -22.66
C THR A 30 -5.77 31.04 -22.00
N ALA A 31 -5.55 31.50 -20.76
CA ALA A 31 -6.54 32.19 -19.92
C ALA A 31 -7.90 31.47 -19.79
N ASN A 32 -7.90 30.14 -19.98
CA ASN A 32 -9.11 29.32 -19.97
C ASN A 32 -9.49 28.95 -18.54
N LEU A 33 -10.39 29.73 -17.93
CA LEU A 33 -10.85 29.52 -16.57
C LEU A 33 -11.41 28.11 -16.29
N PRO A 34 -12.24 27.49 -17.18
CA PRO A 34 -12.75 26.13 -16.93
C PRO A 34 -11.64 25.08 -16.87
N LEU A 35 -10.62 25.21 -17.72
CA LEU A 35 -9.47 24.29 -17.75
C LEU A 35 -8.60 24.46 -16.49
N GLY A 36 -8.48 25.70 -15.99
CA GLY A 36 -7.81 26.00 -14.73
C GLY A 36 -8.49 25.34 -13.52
N ILE A 37 -9.82 25.46 -13.42
CA ILE A 37 -10.61 24.82 -12.34
C ILE A 37 -10.48 23.30 -12.42
N PHE A 38 -10.58 22.73 -13.62
CA PHE A 38 -10.47 21.28 -13.82
C PHE A 38 -9.09 20.73 -13.41
N SER A 39 -8.01 21.35 -13.90
CA SER A 39 -6.64 20.94 -13.56
C SER A 39 -6.34 21.07 -12.07
N ASN A 40 -6.80 22.15 -11.41
CA ASN A 40 -6.64 22.33 -9.96
C ASN A 40 -7.42 21.29 -9.15
N THR A 41 -8.66 20.97 -9.57
CA THR A 41 -9.47 19.93 -8.91
C THR A 41 -8.79 18.57 -8.99
N ILE A 42 -8.26 18.21 -10.17
CA ILE A 42 -7.50 16.98 -10.37
C ILE A 42 -6.24 16.95 -9.49
N LEU A 43 -5.51 18.05 -9.40
CA LEU A 43 -4.31 18.17 -8.57
C LEU A 43 -4.63 17.90 -7.09
N VAL A 44 -5.69 18.52 -6.57
CA VAL A 44 -6.14 18.34 -5.18
C VAL A 44 -6.57 16.90 -4.94
N LEU A 45 -7.34 16.30 -5.84
CA LEU A 45 -7.75 14.90 -5.73
C LEU A 45 -6.52 13.97 -5.70
N PHE A 46 -5.56 14.14 -6.62
CA PHE A 46 -4.36 13.33 -6.62
C PHE A 46 -3.54 13.48 -5.34
N PHE A 47 -3.42 14.70 -4.82
CA PHE A 47 -2.75 14.92 -3.54
C PHE A 47 -3.46 14.18 -2.40
N LEU A 48 -4.79 14.19 -2.36
CA LEU A 48 -5.56 13.47 -1.32
C LEU A 48 -5.41 11.95 -1.42
N PHE A 49 -5.37 11.38 -2.63
CA PHE A 49 -5.25 9.93 -2.84
C PHE A 49 -3.82 9.39 -2.66
N PHE A 50 -2.80 10.14 -3.10
CA PHE A 50 -1.41 9.67 -3.14
C PHE A 50 -0.53 10.19 -1.99
N ARG A 51 -1.13 10.86 -0.99
CA ARG A 51 -0.41 11.28 0.21
C ARG A 51 0.12 10.07 0.98
N ASP A 52 1.36 10.18 1.43
CA ASP A 52 1.99 9.21 2.34
C ASP A 52 2.45 9.95 3.60
N PRO A 53 1.61 10.03 4.65
CA PRO A 53 1.97 10.73 5.87
C PRO A 53 3.14 10.02 6.58
N PRO A 54 4.08 10.78 7.18
CA PRO A 54 5.07 10.19 8.05
C PRO A 54 4.36 9.46 9.20
N ARG A 55 4.82 8.25 9.52
CA ARG A 55 4.36 7.52 10.71
C ARG A 55 5.55 7.21 11.58
N GLU A 56 5.36 7.35 12.88
CA GLU A 56 6.30 6.88 13.87
C GLU A 56 6.08 5.38 14.08
N THR A 57 7.13 4.60 13.85
CA THR A 57 7.12 3.15 14.11
C THR A 57 7.60 2.90 15.53
N PRO A 58 6.79 2.27 16.40
CA PRO A 58 7.24 1.92 17.73
C PRO A 58 8.40 0.91 17.65
N SER A 59 9.44 1.13 18.46
CA SER A 59 10.63 0.27 18.51
C SER A 59 10.43 -0.87 19.51
N VAL A 60 9.45 -1.73 19.24
CA VAL A 60 9.18 -2.91 20.07
C VAL A 60 9.76 -4.13 19.35
N PRO A 61 10.69 -4.88 19.98
CA PRO A 61 11.25 -6.08 19.38
C PRO A 61 10.11 -7.08 19.13
N LEU A 62 10.18 -7.79 18.00
CA LEU A 62 9.20 -8.80 17.61
C LEU A 62 7.75 -8.34 17.41
N ALA A 63 7.49 -7.03 17.48
CA ALA A 63 6.14 -6.54 17.26
C ALA A 63 5.75 -6.65 15.78
N VAL A 64 4.58 -7.24 15.54
CA VAL A 64 3.91 -7.17 14.23
C VAL A 64 3.18 -5.84 14.16
N LEU A 65 3.66 -4.95 13.29
CA LEU A 65 3.07 -3.63 13.10
C LEU A 65 1.89 -3.68 12.13
N SER A 66 0.98 -2.72 12.25
CA SER A 66 -0.11 -2.61 11.28
C SER A 66 0.44 -2.21 9.90
N PRO A 67 0.12 -2.96 8.82
CA PRO A 67 0.60 -2.64 7.49
C PRO A 67 -0.05 -1.36 6.92
N VAL A 68 -1.25 -1.02 7.37
CA VAL A 68 -2.05 0.12 6.87
C VAL A 68 -2.71 0.88 8.02
N ASP A 69 -3.12 2.12 7.79
CA ASP A 69 -3.98 2.85 8.75
C ASP A 69 -5.42 2.43 8.47
N GLY A 70 -6.16 2.11 9.51
CA GLY A 70 -7.55 1.73 9.35
C GLY A 70 -8.13 1.20 10.65
N ARG A 71 -9.31 0.61 10.53
CA ARG A 71 -10.02 -0.01 11.64
C ARG A 71 -9.99 -1.52 11.51
N ILE A 72 -9.73 -2.20 12.62
CA ILE A 72 -9.84 -3.65 12.69
C ILE A 72 -11.32 -4.01 12.53
N VAL A 73 -11.61 -4.86 11.55
CA VAL A 73 -12.96 -5.36 11.25
C VAL A 73 -13.19 -6.71 11.91
N SER A 74 -12.17 -7.58 11.90
CA SER A 74 -12.22 -8.89 12.55
C SER A 74 -10.83 -9.37 12.96
N VAL A 75 -10.81 -10.19 14.01
CA VAL A 75 -9.65 -10.97 14.46
C VAL A 75 -10.15 -12.39 14.66
N GLU A 76 -9.67 -13.30 13.83
CA GLU A 76 -10.17 -14.68 13.78
C GLU A 76 -9.01 -15.67 13.74
N HIS A 77 -9.13 -16.78 14.45
CA HIS A 77 -8.26 -17.93 14.26
C HIS A 77 -8.79 -18.78 13.11
N THR A 78 -7.98 -19.00 12.08
CA THR A 78 -8.36 -19.83 10.92
C THR A 78 -7.42 -21.03 10.82
N TYR A 79 -8.00 -22.22 10.67
CA TYR A 79 -7.25 -23.46 10.46
C TYR A 79 -6.71 -23.60 9.03
N LYS A 80 -7.27 -22.83 8.09
CA LYS A 80 -6.79 -22.70 6.71
C LYS A 80 -6.52 -21.23 6.41
N GLY A 81 -5.35 -20.78 6.85
CA GLY A 81 -4.80 -19.47 6.56
C GLY A 81 -4.38 -19.30 5.11
N ALA A 82 -3.67 -18.21 4.83
CA ALA A 82 -3.19 -17.91 3.48
C ALA A 82 -2.19 -18.96 2.93
N LEU A 83 -1.53 -19.69 3.83
CA LEU A 83 -0.57 -20.76 3.53
C LEU A 83 -1.13 -22.15 3.86
N GLU A 84 -2.46 -22.29 3.93
CA GLU A 84 -3.16 -23.54 4.31
C GLU A 84 -2.74 -24.12 5.68
N ARG A 85 -2.26 -23.25 6.58
CA ARG A 85 -1.88 -23.57 7.96
C ARG A 85 -2.77 -22.83 8.95
N GLU A 86 -2.73 -23.26 10.21
CA GLU A 86 -3.35 -22.51 11.30
C GLU A 86 -2.71 -21.13 11.43
N SER A 87 -3.53 -20.07 11.46
CA SER A 87 -3.06 -18.69 11.50
C SER A 87 -4.09 -17.77 12.14
N THR A 88 -3.62 -16.72 12.80
CA THR A 88 -4.47 -15.60 13.21
C THR A 88 -4.66 -14.63 12.04
N ARG A 89 -5.90 -14.48 11.57
CA ARG A 89 -6.27 -13.53 10.52
C ARG A 89 -6.79 -12.24 11.15
N ILE A 90 -6.14 -11.13 10.81
CA ILE A 90 -6.58 -9.79 11.20
C ILE A 90 -7.04 -9.06 9.93
N THR A 91 -8.32 -8.69 9.89
CA THR A 91 -8.89 -7.94 8.77
C THR A 91 -8.93 -6.46 9.10
N ILE A 92 -8.27 -5.63 8.30
CA ILE A 92 -8.24 -4.18 8.48
C ILE A 92 -8.95 -3.50 7.32
N ARG A 93 -9.89 -2.62 7.63
CA ARG A 93 -10.54 -1.74 6.65
C ARG A 93 -9.84 -0.38 6.67
N VAL A 94 -9.25 -0.02 5.54
CA VAL A 94 -8.68 1.31 5.31
C VAL A 94 -9.83 2.31 5.11
N ASP A 95 -9.69 3.50 5.71
CA ASP A 95 -10.67 4.57 5.53
C ASP A 95 -10.71 5.07 4.08
N ASN A 96 -11.85 5.59 3.62
CA ASN A 96 -12.05 6.08 2.25
C ASN A 96 -11.10 7.23 1.85
N PHE A 97 -10.51 7.92 2.82
CA PHE A 97 -9.53 9.00 2.61
C PHE A 97 -8.19 8.68 3.29
N GLY A 98 -7.96 7.42 3.65
CA GLY A 98 -6.70 6.96 4.22
C GLY A 98 -5.57 6.94 3.18
N ALA A 99 -4.33 6.79 3.65
CA ALA A 99 -3.22 6.51 2.76
C ALA A 99 -3.36 5.08 2.22
N TYR A 100 -3.43 4.94 0.90
CA TYR A 100 -3.53 3.63 0.22
C TYR A 100 -2.17 2.92 0.07
N THR A 101 -1.14 3.40 0.78
CA THR A 101 0.19 2.78 0.80
C THR A 101 0.29 1.81 1.97
N ALA A 102 0.61 0.56 1.67
CA ALA A 102 0.91 -0.46 2.67
C ALA A 102 2.40 -0.50 2.98
N ARG A 103 2.74 -0.68 4.25
CA ARG A 103 4.11 -0.87 4.72
C ARG A 103 4.29 -2.29 5.21
N SER A 104 5.54 -2.72 5.28
CA SER A 104 5.87 -4.03 5.84
C SER A 104 5.47 -4.08 7.31
N PRO A 105 4.71 -5.08 7.77
CA PRO A 105 4.35 -5.25 9.17
C PRO A 105 5.53 -5.74 10.02
N VAL A 106 6.51 -6.40 9.40
CA VAL A 106 7.68 -7.01 10.07
C VAL A 106 8.95 -6.84 9.23
N GLU A 107 10.10 -6.97 9.88
CA GLU A 107 11.39 -7.17 9.23
C GLU A 107 11.49 -8.63 8.72
N GLY A 108 12.11 -8.86 7.57
CA GLY A 108 12.33 -10.22 7.10
C GLY A 108 12.58 -10.35 5.60
N LYS A 109 12.62 -11.59 5.13
CA LYS A 109 12.79 -11.91 3.72
C LYS A 109 11.46 -11.97 3.00
N VAL A 110 11.34 -11.26 1.88
CA VAL A 110 10.16 -11.33 1.02
C VAL A 110 10.17 -12.64 0.23
N LEU A 111 9.11 -13.42 0.37
CA LEU A 111 8.88 -14.68 -0.33
C LEU A 111 7.79 -14.51 -1.39
N ASN A 112 7.81 -15.38 -2.39
CA ASN A 112 6.80 -15.38 -3.43
C ASN A 112 5.51 -16.04 -2.92
N LEU A 113 4.45 -15.25 -2.78
CA LEU A 113 3.13 -15.76 -2.45
C LEU A 113 2.40 -16.32 -3.68
N GLN A 114 2.76 -15.90 -4.91
CA GLN A 114 2.04 -16.27 -6.13
C GLN A 114 2.10 -17.76 -6.46
N ASP A 115 3.13 -18.46 -5.99
CA ASP A 115 3.26 -19.90 -6.23
C ASP A 115 2.32 -20.72 -5.33
N ASN A 116 1.88 -20.16 -4.20
CA ASN A 116 1.02 -20.83 -3.21
C ASN A 116 -0.43 -20.30 -3.18
N TYR A 117 -0.70 -19.13 -3.77
CA TYR A 117 -2.05 -18.54 -3.79
C TYR A 117 -2.74 -18.81 -5.14
N SER A 118 -3.84 -19.56 -5.10
CA SER A 118 -4.54 -20.07 -6.28
C SER A 118 -4.96 -18.95 -7.26
N ALA A 119 -4.82 -19.24 -8.56
CA ALA A 119 -5.01 -18.30 -9.68
C ALA A 119 -6.35 -17.52 -9.69
N GLY A 120 -7.38 -18.02 -9.00
CA GLY A 120 -8.67 -17.34 -8.83
C GLY A 120 -8.60 -16.04 -8.02
N SER A 121 -7.63 -15.90 -7.11
CA SER A 121 -7.39 -14.68 -6.33
C SER A 121 -6.94 -13.50 -7.22
N ARG A 122 -6.24 -13.80 -8.31
CA ARG A 122 -5.72 -12.84 -9.30
C ARG A 122 -6.84 -12.14 -10.08
N LEU A 123 -7.93 -12.86 -10.33
CA LEU A 123 -9.14 -12.34 -10.99
C LEU A 123 -9.96 -11.44 -10.04
N LEU A 124 -9.87 -11.70 -8.73
CA LEU A 124 -10.55 -10.93 -7.69
C LEU A 124 -9.81 -9.66 -7.23
N GLY A 125 -8.67 -9.34 -7.87
CA GLY A 125 -7.87 -8.16 -7.51
C GLY A 125 -7.16 -8.29 -6.16
N ILE A 126 -6.91 -9.52 -5.71
CA ILE A 126 -6.17 -9.78 -4.47
C ILE A 126 -4.68 -9.85 -4.83
N SER A 127 -3.89 -8.99 -4.20
CA SER A 127 -2.44 -9.02 -4.21
C SER A 127 -1.97 -9.38 -2.80
N GLY A 128 -0.85 -10.07 -2.67
CA GLY A 128 -0.34 -10.39 -1.35
C GLY A 128 1.17 -10.47 -1.29
N LEU A 129 1.68 -10.26 -0.09
CA LEU A 129 3.10 -10.28 0.24
C LEU A 129 3.31 -11.29 1.34
N TRP A 130 4.21 -12.25 1.12
CA TRP A 130 4.65 -13.18 2.15
C TRP A 130 6.02 -12.72 2.63
N ILE A 131 6.17 -12.59 3.94
CA ILE A 131 7.40 -12.22 4.60
C ILE A 131 7.71 -13.29 5.64
N ARG A 132 8.96 -13.73 5.67
CA ARG A 132 9.47 -14.62 6.72
C ARG A 132 10.45 -13.86 7.60
N THR A 133 10.21 -13.86 8.90
CA THR A 133 11.10 -13.24 9.89
C THR A 133 12.35 -14.10 10.12
N ASP A 134 13.34 -13.55 10.82
CA ASP A 134 14.54 -14.32 11.21
C ASP A 134 14.25 -15.41 12.26
N GLU A 135 13.10 -15.30 12.92
CA GLU A 135 12.63 -16.26 13.92
C GLU A 135 11.79 -17.38 13.30
N ASP A 136 11.78 -17.45 11.96
CA ASP A 136 11.03 -18.43 11.15
C ASP A 136 9.50 -18.28 11.23
N ASP A 137 9.00 -17.10 11.65
CA ASP A 137 7.58 -16.77 11.60
C ASP A 137 7.16 -16.32 10.19
N ASP A 138 6.05 -16.88 9.70
CA ASP A 138 5.46 -16.53 8.40
C ASP A 138 4.35 -15.46 8.57
N VAL A 139 4.58 -14.27 8.02
CA VAL A 139 3.59 -13.18 7.99
C VAL A 139 3.13 -12.96 6.55
N VAL A 140 1.82 -13.09 6.33
CA VAL A 140 1.21 -12.87 5.01
C VAL A 140 0.26 -11.69 5.05
N VAL A 141 0.54 -10.68 4.21
CA VAL A 141 -0.31 -9.52 4.00
C VAL A 141 -1.10 -9.72 2.72
N LEU A 142 -2.43 -9.75 2.82
CA LEU A 142 -3.33 -9.81 1.68
C LEU A 142 -4.03 -8.47 1.51
N MET A 143 -4.04 -7.96 0.28
CA MET A 143 -4.64 -6.69 -0.09
C MET A 143 -5.67 -6.94 -1.18
N LYS A 144 -6.93 -6.61 -0.90
CA LYS A 144 -7.99 -6.65 -1.90
C LYS A 144 -8.21 -5.26 -2.47
N ALA A 145 -8.02 -5.10 -3.77
CA ALA A 145 -8.29 -3.86 -4.48
C ALA A 145 -9.09 -4.12 -5.76
N LEU A 146 -9.64 -3.06 -6.34
CA LEU A 146 -10.25 -3.13 -7.66
C LEU A 146 -9.20 -3.55 -8.71
N PRO A 147 -9.57 -4.33 -9.74
CA PRO A 147 -8.60 -4.82 -10.74
C PRO A 147 -7.80 -3.73 -11.45
N LEU A 148 -8.36 -2.51 -11.57
CA LEU A 148 -7.68 -1.35 -12.17
C LEU A 148 -6.62 -0.72 -11.24
N PHE A 149 -6.84 -0.81 -9.92
CA PHE A 149 -5.98 -0.21 -8.89
C PHE A 149 -5.23 -1.30 -8.11
N ARG A 150 -4.64 -2.24 -8.84
CA ARG A 150 -3.87 -3.34 -8.24
C ARG A 150 -2.68 -2.80 -7.47
N PRO A 151 -2.58 -3.07 -6.15
CA PRO A 151 -1.42 -2.66 -5.38
C PRO A 151 -0.20 -3.45 -5.87
N LYS A 152 0.85 -2.71 -6.22
CA LYS A 152 2.14 -3.26 -6.60
C LYS A 152 3.04 -3.31 -5.36
N SER A 153 3.76 -4.42 -5.17
CA SER A 153 4.89 -4.40 -4.25
C SER A 153 6.04 -3.64 -4.91
N PHE A 154 6.68 -2.74 -4.16
CA PHE A 154 7.87 -2.01 -4.62
C PHE A 154 9.17 -2.76 -4.32
N ILE A 155 9.08 -3.91 -3.66
CA ILE A 155 10.20 -4.74 -3.22
C ILE A 155 10.13 -6.06 -4.01
N GLY A 156 11.30 -6.48 -4.48
CA GLY A 156 11.46 -7.72 -5.25
C GLY A 156 11.40 -8.95 -4.36
N TYR A 157 11.02 -10.09 -4.95
CA TYR A 157 11.11 -11.37 -4.26
C TYR A 157 12.57 -11.69 -3.90
N GLY A 158 12.78 -12.22 -2.70
CA GLY A 158 14.11 -12.55 -2.19
C GLY A 158 14.86 -11.37 -1.55
N GLU A 159 14.38 -10.14 -1.73
CA GLU A 159 14.93 -8.98 -1.01
C GLU A 159 14.56 -9.04 0.48
N ARG A 160 15.50 -8.58 1.30
CA ARG A 160 15.30 -8.45 2.74
C ARG A 160 14.80 -7.04 3.05
N LEU A 161 13.70 -6.96 3.80
CA LEU A 161 13.14 -5.75 4.34
C LEU A 161 13.72 -5.49 5.72
N GLY A 162 14.13 -4.25 6.01
CA GLY A 162 14.60 -3.78 7.31
C GLY A 162 14.76 -2.27 7.39
#